data_AF-A0AAI8YMZ7-F1
#
_entry.id   AF-A0AAI8YMZ7-F1
#
_cell.length_a   1.000
_cell.length_b   1.000
_cell.length_c   1.000
_cell.angle_alpha   90.00
_cell.angle_beta   90.00
_cell.angle_gamma   90.00
#
_symmetry.space_group_name_H-M   'P 1'
#
loop_
_entity.id
_entity.type
_entity.pdbx_description
1 polymer ?
#
loop_
_entity_poly.entity_id
_entity_poly.type
_entity_poly.pdbx_seq_one_letter_code
_entity_poly.pdbx_strand_id
1 'polypeptide(L)'
;MKLTPYAAYIGLALRLPQLTTAVPNITVEALGTSCTAYPGYGAGAAGPFLTVADSTGQAVDGVGLDAHLFFDNHLGWGFVTAPAAVVMPASAPSTNISFHCANSTLQAQVNMTTEGGGEPVWQDLVISGDPNLLGGLGFAFPEGRCASIPVEPYWHFVDGEQQPGVFLGAKGSTT
;
A
#
# COMPACT_ATOMS: atom_id res chain seq x y z
N MET A 1 -28.69 49.63 -58.39
CA MET A 1 -27.88 49.11 -57.26
C MET A 1 -28.85 48.58 -56.20
N LYS A 2 -28.86 47.27 -55.94
CA LYS A 2 -29.67 46.62 -54.90
C LYS A 2 -28.75 46.34 -53.70
N LEU A 3 -29.12 46.81 -52.52
CA LEU A 3 -28.44 46.56 -51.25
C LEU A 3 -29.11 45.37 -50.55
N THR A 4 -28.33 44.34 -50.23
CA THR A 4 -28.74 43.18 -49.42
C THR A 4 -28.35 43.42 -47.96
N PRO A 5 -29.23 43.16 -46.97
CA PRO A 5 -28.88 43.32 -45.56
C PRO A 5 -28.21 42.05 -44.99
N TYR A 6 -27.12 42.24 -44.23
CA TYR A 6 -26.44 41.21 -43.45
C TYR A 6 -27.25 40.87 -42.19
N ALA A 7 -27.58 39.61 -42.00
CA ALA A 7 -28.18 39.09 -40.77
C ALA A 7 -27.10 38.89 -39.70
N ALA A 8 -27.26 39.56 -38.54
CA ALA A 8 -26.40 39.40 -37.38
C ALA A 8 -26.87 38.20 -36.54
N TYR A 9 -26.02 37.18 -36.41
CA TYR A 9 -26.24 36.06 -35.48
C TYR A 9 -25.80 36.47 -34.07
N ILE A 10 -26.75 36.52 -33.12
CA ILE A 10 -26.48 36.70 -31.69
C ILE A 10 -26.15 35.31 -31.12
N GLY A 11 -24.87 35.05 -30.85
CA GLY A 11 -24.42 33.83 -30.18
C GLY A 11 -24.66 33.91 -28.67
N LEU A 12 -25.59 33.10 -28.16
CA LEU A 12 -25.84 32.93 -26.72
C LEU A 12 -24.80 31.95 -26.15
N ALA A 13 -23.74 32.47 -25.53
CA ALA A 13 -22.72 31.65 -24.87
C ALA A 13 -23.23 31.16 -23.50
N LEU A 14 -23.68 29.90 -23.42
CA LEU A 14 -23.91 29.22 -22.15
C LEU A 14 -22.57 29.03 -21.43
N ARG A 15 -22.36 29.74 -20.30
CA ARG A 15 -21.26 29.46 -19.38
C ARG A 15 -21.68 28.29 -18.47
N LEU A 16 -21.04 27.13 -18.64
CA LEU A 16 -21.14 26.06 -17.65
C LEU A 16 -20.46 26.53 -16.35
N PRO A 17 -21.08 26.36 -15.17
CA PRO A 17 -20.40 26.59 -13.91
C PRO A 17 -19.29 25.55 -13.75
N GLN A 18 -18.06 26.03 -13.54
CA GLN A 18 -16.95 25.18 -13.14
C GLN A 18 -17.16 24.83 -11.67
N LEU A 19 -17.59 23.60 -11.38
CA LEU A 19 -17.57 23.06 -10.04
C LEU A 19 -16.10 22.81 -9.69
N THR A 20 -15.51 23.74 -8.92
CA THR A 20 -14.21 23.53 -8.29
C THR A 20 -14.42 22.60 -7.10
N THR A 21 -14.23 21.30 -7.29
CA THR A 21 -14.07 20.37 -6.16
C THR A 21 -12.74 20.70 -5.49
N ALA A 22 -12.78 21.35 -4.33
CA ALA A 22 -11.59 21.50 -3.51
C ALA A 22 -11.12 20.09 -3.12
N VAL A 23 -9.85 19.78 -3.42
CA VAL A 23 -9.24 18.53 -2.94
C VAL A 23 -9.22 18.62 -1.41
N PRO A 24 -9.74 17.62 -0.69
CA PRO A 24 -9.77 17.64 0.77
C PRO A 24 -8.35 17.76 1.33
N ASN A 25 -8.20 18.46 2.46
CA ASN A 25 -6.91 18.60 3.12
C ASN A 25 -6.58 17.32 3.89
N ILE A 26 -5.65 16.52 3.36
CA ILE A 26 -5.22 15.26 3.97
C ILE A 26 -3.89 15.49 4.69
N THR A 27 -3.87 15.26 6.00
CA THR A 27 -2.65 15.31 6.82
C THR A 27 -2.45 14.02 7.60
N VAL A 28 -1.19 13.72 7.92
CA VAL A 28 -0.80 12.46 8.56
C VAL A 28 0.08 12.72 9.77
N GLU A 29 -0.11 11.96 10.84
CA GLU A 29 0.64 12.09 12.08
C GLU A 29 1.18 10.71 12.51
N ALA A 30 2.48 10.60 12.77
CA ALA A 30 3.09 9.33 13.13
C ALA A 30 2.65 8.86 14.52
N LEU A 31 2.28 7.59 14.68
CA LEU A 31 1.83 6.99 15.95
C LEU A 31 2.97 6.69 16.95
N GLY A 32 4.22 7.02 16.62
CA GLY A 32 5.40 6.57 17.36
C GLY A 32 5.94 5.23 16.84
N THR A 33 7.07 4.79 17.41
CA THR A 33 7.93 3.74 16.81
C THR A 33 7.66 2.32 17.29
N SER A 34 6.60 2.07 18.07
CA SER A 34 6.30 0.72 18.58
C SER A 34 5.06 0.13 17.92
N CYS A 35 5.25 -0.89 17.09
CA CYS A 35 4.17 -1.73 16.57
C CYS A 35 3.49 -2.46 17.74
N THR A 36 2.19 -2.22 17.97
CA THR A 36 1.39 -2.92 19.01
C THR A 36 0.07 -3.42 18.40
N ALA A 37 -0.29 -4.68 18.65
CA ALA A 37 -1.61 -5.22 18.25
C ALA A 37 -2.76 -4.45 18.87
N TYR A 38 -3.74 -4.05 18.07
CA TYR A 38 -5.04 -3.61 18.58
C TYR A 38 -5.76 -4.77 19.28
N PRO A 39 -6.44 -4.57 20.44
CA PRO A 39 -6.63 -3.31 21.19
C PRO A 39 -5.61 -3.07 22.32
N GLY A 40 -4.43 -3.71 22.29
CA GLY A 40 -3.39 -3.55 23.31
C GLY A 40 -2.90 -4.86 23.93
N TYR A 41 -2.81 -5.95 23.16
CA TYR A 41 -2.21 -7.19 23.67
C TYR A 41 -0.71 -6.96 23.94
N GLY A 42 -0.34 -7.01 25.22
CA GLY A 42 0.97 -6.60 25.72
C GLY A 42 2.15 -7.49 25.33
N ALA A 43 3.32 -6.85 25.35
CA ALA A 43 4.69 -7.34 25.48
C ALA A 43 4.96 -8.82 25.16
N GLY A 44 5.15 -9.14 23.88
CA GLY A 44 5.83 -10.37 23.48
C GLY A 44 5.82 -10.65 21.98
N ALA A 45 4.65 -10.63 21.39
CA ALA A 45 4.42 -10.62 19.95
C ALA A 45 2.92 -10.40 19.81
N ALA A 46 2.52 -9.49 18.93
CA ALA A 46 1.15 -9.53 18.46
C ALA A 46 0.91 -10.89 17.78
N GLY A 47 -0.28 -11.49 17.92
CA GLY A 47 -0.58 -12.74 17.21
C GLY A 47 -0.57 -12.55 15.69
N PRO A 48 -0.63 -13.65 14.93
CA PRO A 48 -0.81 -13.57 13.48
C PRO A 48 -2.10 -12.79 13.16
N PHE A 49 -1.95 -11.69 12.44
CA PHE A 49 -3.02 -10.91 11.85
C PHE A 49 -3.36 -11.47 10.47
N LEU A 50 -4.65 -11.50 10.18
CA LEU A 50 -5.14 -11.70 8.83
C LEU A 50 -5.23 -10.33 8.13
N THR A 51 -4.54 -10.19 7.02
CA THR A 51 -4.63 -8.98 6.18
C THR A 51 -5.54 -9.27 5.01
N VAL A 52 -6.50 -8.37 4.77
CA VAL A 52 -7.52 -8.51 3.74
C VAL A 52 -7.57 -7.21 2.95
N ALA A 53 -7.56 -7.29 1.62
CA ALA A 53 -7.89 -6.15 0.79
C ALA A 53 -9.40 -5.91 0.89
N ASP A 54 -9.84 -4.70 1.19
CA ASP A 54 -11.25 -4.34 1.27
C ASP A 54 -11.44 -2.93 0.72
N SER A 55 -12.66 -2.62 0.25
CA SER A 55 -13.03 -1.33 -0.32
C SER A 55 -12.18 -0.87 -1.51
N THR A 56 -11.56 -1.80 -2.24
CA THR A 56 -10.80 -1.52 -3.46
C THR A 56 -11.71 -1.32 -4.68
N GLY A 57 -12.98 -1.75 -4.60
CA GLY A 57 -13.92 -1.70 -5.72
C GLY A 57 -13.60 -2.71 -6.82
N GLN A 58 -12.82 -3.74 -6.48
CA GLN A 58 -12.35 -4.79 -7.38
C GLN A 58 -12.70 -6.17 -6.82
N ALA A 59 -12.57 -7.21 -7.65
CA ALA A 59 -12.80 -8.60 -7.23
C ALA A 59 -11.80 -9.13 -6.18
N VAL A 60 -10.84 -8.30 -5.74
CA VAL A 60 -9.88 -8.63 -4.66
C VAL A 60 -10.40 -8.25 -3.27
N ASP A 61 -11.56 -7.58 -3.16
CA ASP A 61 -12.16 -7.26 -1.88
C ASP A 61 -12.54 -8.53 -1.09
N GLY A 62 -12.22 -8.57 0.20
CA GLY A 62 -12.39 -9.73 1.05
C GLY A 62 -11.33 -10.83 0.86
N VAL A 63 -10.35 -10.64 -0.02
CA VAL A 63 -9.30 -11.61 -0.30
C VAL A 63 -8.05 -11.33 0.53
N GLY A 64 -7.45 -12.39 1.07
CA GLY A 64 -6.17 -12.33 1.80
C GLY A 64 -5.02 -11.84 0.92
N LEU A 65 -3.90 -11.45 1.54
CA LEU A 65 -2.69 -11.06 0.81
C LEU A 65 -1.75 -12.25 0.59
N ASP A 66 -1.03 -12.22 -0.53
CA ASP A 66 0.00 -13.18 -0.89
C ASP A 66 1.39 -12.53 -0.86
N ALA A 67 2.43 -13.34 -0.73
CA ALA A 67 3.81 -12.92 -0.95
C ALA A 67 4.37 -13.50 -2.25
N HIS A 68 4.90 -12.64 -3.11
CA HIS A 68 5.56 -13.00 -4.36
C HIS A 68 7.07 -12.89 -4.21
N LEU A 69 7.76 -14.02 -4.37
CA LEU A 69 9.20 -14.12 -4.19
C LEU A 69 9.99 -14.11 -5.52
N PHE A 70 11.14 -13.46 -5.47
CA PHE A 70 12.16 -13.35 -6.50
C PHE A 70 13.51 -13.78 -5.93
N PHE A 71 14.31 -14.45 -6.74
CA PHE A 71 15.64 -14.93 -6.34
C PHE A 71 16.72 -14.40 -7.28
N ASP A 72 17.81 -13.89 -6.71
CA ASP A 72 19.05 -13.58 -7.42
C ASP A 72 20.22 -14.18 -6.64
N ASN A 73 21.00 -15.08 -7.25
CA ASN A 73 22.19 -15.68 -6.64
C ASN A 73 22.01 -16.17 -5.18
N HIS A 74 20.89 -16.82 -4.87
CA HIS A 74 20.47 -17.34 -3.54
C HIS A 74 19.93 -16.30 -2.53
N LEU A 75 19.79 -15.03 -2.93
CA LEU A 75 19.09 -14.03 -2.12
C LEU A 75 17.62 -13.96 -2.57
N GLY A 76 16.72 -14.36 -1.66
CA GLY A 76 15.28 -14.23 -1.85
C GLY A 76 14.80 -12.86 -1.35
N TRP A 77 13.98 -12.19 -2.15
CA TRP A 77 13.29 -10.95 -1.78
C TRP A 77 11.89 -10.96 -2.40
N GLY A 78 10.98 -10.10 -1.95
CA GLY A 78 9.63 -10.15 -2.48
C GLY A 78 8.72 -8.99 -2.10
N PHE A 79 7.50 -9.06 -2.65
CA PHE A 79 6.42 -8.12 -2.36
C PHE A 79 5.23 -8.83 -1.75
N VAL A 80 4.45 -8.06 -1.00
CA VAL A 80 3.10 -8.44 -0.62
C VAL A 80 2.12 -7.89 -1.66
N THR A 81 1.23 -8.73 -2.17
CA THR A 81 0.24 -8.35 -3.18
C THR A 81 -1.10 -9.03 -2.95
N ALA A 82 -2.19 -8.41 -3.39
CA ALA A 82 -3.48 -9.08 -3.47
C ALA A 82 -3.49 -10.09 -4.66
N PRO A 83 -4.07 -11.30 -4.52
CA PRO A 83 -3.97 -12.40 -5.50
C PRO A 83 -4.44 -12.09 -6.93
N ALA A 84 -5.32 -11.10 -7.13
CA ALA A 84 -5.77 -10.69 -8.46
C ALA A 84 -5.12 -9.40 -8.98
N ALA A 85 -4.24 -8.76 -8.21
CA ALA A 85 -3.60 -7.51 -8.59
C ALA A 85 -2.39 -7.74 -9.52
N VAL A 86 -1.70 -8.88 -9.44
CA VAL A 86 -0.50 -9.09 -10.25
C VAL A 86 -0.27 -10.55 -10.64
N VAL A 87 -0.26 -10.84 -11.95
CA VAL A 87 0.34 -12.07 -12.49
C VAL A 87 1.85 -11.84 -12.58
N MET A 88 2.53 -11.80 -11.43
CA MET A 88 3.99 -11.84 -11.43
C MET A 88 4.45 -13.29 -11.56
N PRO A 89 5.42 -13.61 -12.43
CA PRO A 89 6.07 -14.91 -12.44
C PRO A 89 6.94 -15.04 -11.19
N ALA A 90 6.30 -15.20 -10.03
CA ALA A 90 6.98 -15.46 -8.77
C ALA A 90 7.48 -16.91 -8.79
N SER A 91 8.70 -17.09 -8.30
CA SER A 91 9.32 -18.43 -8.26
C SER A 91 8.67 -19.33 -7.21
N ALA A 92 8.05 -18.73 -6.18
CA ALA A 92 7.25 -19.42 -5.17
C ALA A 92 6.26 -18.42 -4.52
N PRO A 93 4.94 -18.55 -4.67
CA PRO A 93 3.98 -17.73 -3.93
C PRO A 93 3.72 -18.31 -2.53
N SER A 94 3.71 -17.47 -1.48
CA SER A 94 3.08 -17.82 -0.20
C SER A 94 1.67 -17.24 -0.20
N THR A 95 0.65 -18.08 -0.06
CA THR A 95 -0.74 -17.62 -0.11
C THR A 95 -1.28 -17.30 1.28
N ASN A 96 -2.10 -16.25 1.36
CA ASN A 96 -2.77 -15.83 2.59
C ASN A 96 -1.81 -15.66 3.78
N ILE A 97 -0.79 -14.82 3.59
CA ILE A 97 0.28 -14.61 4.56
C ILE A 97 -0.25 -13.93 5.83
N SER A 98 0.31 -14.32 6.97
CA SER A 98 0.01 -13.71 8.27
C SER A 98 1.02 -12.63 8.61
N PHE A 99 0.56 -11.56 9.26
CA PHE A 99 1.43 -10.51 9.79
C PHE A 99 1.54 -10.57 11.30
N HIS A 100 2.59 -10.01 11.88
CA HIS A 100 2.62 -9.72 13.31
C HIS A 100 3.50 -8.51 13.62
N CYS A 101 3.40 -8.02 14.84
CA CYS A 101 4.34 -7.05 15.40
C CYS A 101 5.35 -7.77 16.29
N ALA A 102 6.63 -7.66 15.96
CA ALA A 102 7.74 -8.13 16.78
C ALA A 102 8.91 -7.15 16.67
N ASN A 103 9.69 -6.95 17.73
CA ASN A 103 10.87 -6.05 17.70
C ASN A 103 10.60 -4.63 17.17
N SER A 104 9.41 -4.09 17.44
CA SER A 104 8.95 -2.79 16.92
C SER A 104 8.80 -2.72 15.39
N THR A 105 8.85 -3.84 14.68
CA THR A 105 8.62 -3.94 13.24
C THR A 105 7.36 -4.75 12.94
N LEU A 106 6.72 -4.42 11.82
CA LEU A 106 5.71 -5.27 11.22
C LEU A 106 6.44 -6.36 10.43
N GLN A 107 6.14 -7.63 10.68
CA GLN A 107 6.73 -8.75 9.96
C GLN A 107 5.64 -9.58 9.28
N ALA A 108 6.00 -10.22 8.17
CA ALA A 108 5.15 -11.19 7.47
C ALA A 108 5.75 -12.60 7.56
N GLN A 109 4.89 -13.59 7.67
CA GLN A 109 5.28 -15.00 7.58
C GLN A 109 5.33 -15.40 6.10
N VAL A 110 6.54 -15.69 5.60
CA VAL A 110 6.79 -15.98 4.19
C VAL A 110 7.66 -17.22 4.02
N ASN A 111 7.41 -18.01 2.98
CA ASN A 111 8.27 -19.14 2.64
C ASN A 111 9.40 -18.69 1.71
N MET A 112 10.61 -18.55 2.24
CA MET A 112 11.78 -18.06 1.51
C MET A 112 12.48 -19.13 0.65
N THR A 113 11.84 -20.28 0.43
CA THR A 113 12.44 -21.38 -0.35
C THR A 113 11.87 -21.45 -1.77
N THR A 114 12.72 -21.82 -2.73
CA THR A 114 12.36 -21.92 -4.16
C THR A 114 11.43 -23.09 -4.48
N GLU A 115 11.32 -24.09 -3.60
CA GLU A 115 10.61 -25.35 -3.87
C GLU A 115 9.30 -25.50 -3.07
N GLY A 116 8.86 -24.46 -2.36
CA GLY A 116 7.57 -24.48 -1.63
C GLY A 116 7.49 -25.48 -0.48
N GLY A 117 8.63 -26.05 -0.05
CA GLY A 117 8.73 -27.08 0.99
C GLY A 117 9.44 -26.64 2.27
N GLY A 118 9.93 -25.40 2.35
CA GLY A 118 10.53 -24.84 3.56
C GLY A 118 9.49 -24.40 4.60
N GLU A 119 9.90 -24.39 5.87
CA GLU A 119 9.10 -23.77 6.93
C GLU A 119 9.03 -22.25 6.72
N PRO A 120 7.84 -21.63 6.84
CA PRO A 120 7.70 -20.19 6.74
C PRO A 120 8.52 -19.47 7.82
N VAL A 121 9.19 -18.40 7.43
CA VAL A 121 9.99 -17.55 8.33
C VAL A 121 9.36 -16.17 8.42
N TRP A 122 9.52 -15.52 9.58
CA TRP A 122 9.10 -14.13 9.77
C TRP A 122 10.14 -13.19 9.14
N GLN A 123 9.68 -12.28 8.29
CA GLN A 123 10.50 -11.29 7.62
C GLN A 123 9.97 -9.88 7.90
N ASP A 124 10.87 -8.95 8.25
CA ASP A 124 10.51 -7.54 8.41
C ASP A 124 9.94 -6.98 7.11
N LEU A 125 8.78 -6.33 7.23
CA LEU A 125 8.17 -5.60 6.14
C LEU A 125 8.73 -4.20 6.05
N VAL A 126 8.98 -3.80 4.81
CA VAL A 126 9.55 -2.51 4.44
C VAL A 126 8.80 -1.96 3.24
N ILE A 127 8.80 -0.64 3.12
CA ILE A 127 8.44 0.04 1.89
C ILE A 127 9.64 0.01 0.96
N SER A 128 9.42 -0.46 -0.27
CA SER A 128 10.46 -0.48 -1.30
C SER A 128 10.97 0.95 -1.55
N GLY A 129 12.28 1.14 -1.41
CA GLY A 129 12.95 2.38 -1.81
C GLY A 129 13.17 2.52 -3.31
N ASP A 130 12.79 1.51 -4.11
CA ASP A 130 12.95 1.55 -5.56
C ASP A 130 11.88 2.46 -6.19
N PRO A 131 12.29 3.54 -6.90
CA PRO A 131 11.36 4.47 -7.51
C PRO A 131 10.47 3.82 -8.60
N ASN A 132 10.90 2.70 -9.19
CA ASN A 132 10.11 1.98 -10.20
C ASN A 132 9.04 1.09 -9.58
N LEU A 133 9.14 0.81 -8.28
CA LEU A 133 8.23 -0.06 -7.54
C LEU A 133 7.25 0.71 -6.66
N LEU A 134 7.19 2.05 -6.83
CA LEU A 134 6.18 2.98 -6.31
C LEU A 134 5.83 2.82 -4.82
N GLY A 135 6.81 2.49 -3.98
CA GLY A 135 6.56 2.32 -2.53
C GLY A 135 5.77 1.06 -2.19
N GLY A 136 5.87 0.01 -3.01
CA GLY A 136 5.27 -1.29 -2.69
C GLY A 136 5.78 -1.87 -1.37
N LEU A 137 4.88 -2.54 -0.65
CA LEU A 137 5.18 -3.28 0.59
C LEU A 137 5.93 -4.57 0.25
N GLY A 138 7.11 -4.79 0.84
CA GLY A 138 7.95 -5.95 0.55
C GLY A 138 8.87 -6.33 1.69
N PHE A 139 9.80 -7.23 1.40
CA PHE A 139 10.70 -7.82 2.40
C PHE A 139 12.03 -8.26 1.77
N ALA A 140 13.07 -8.34 2.61
CA ALA A 140 14.39 -8.87 2.29
C ALA A 140 15.09 -8.27 1.05
N PHE A 141 14.79 -7.01 0.69
CA PHE A 141 15.47 -6.35 -0.43
C PHE A 141 16.99 -6.30 -0.21
N PRO A 142 17.81 -6.60 -1.23
CA PRO A 142 19.26 -6.64 -1.10
C PRO A 142 19.83 -5.25 -0.79
N GLU A 143 20.73 -5.19 0.19
CA GLU A 143 21.43 -3.96 0.56
C GLU A 143 22.18 -3.36 -0.63
N GLY A 144 22.03 -2.05 -0.86
CA GLY A 144 22.81 -1.30 -1.85
C GLY A 144 22.18 -1.09 -3.23
N ARG A 145 21.04 -1.71 -3.58
CA ARG A 145 20.27 -1.30 -4.79
C ARG A 145 19.37 -0.12 -4.51
N CYS A 146 18.50 -0.23 -3.52
CA CYS A 146 17.59 0.81 -3.06
C CYS A 146 17.44 0.63 -1.55
N ALA A 147 17.59 1.71 -0.78
CA ALA A 147 17.46 1.64 0.67
C ALA A 147 16.00 1.36 1.04
N SER A 148 15.73 0.17 1.58
CA SER A 148 14.44 -0.16 2.20
C SER A 148 14.07 0.89 3.24
N ILE A 149 12.80 1.28 3.25
CA ILE A 149 12.29 2.26 4.20
C ILE A 149 11.43 1.52 5.23
N PRO A 150 11.69 1.66 6.54
CA PRO A 150 10.87 1.01 7.56
C PRO A 150 9.39 1.39 7.42
N VAL A 151 8.50 0.42 7.63
CA VAL A 151 7.06 0.68 7.75
C VAL A 151 6.79 1.38 9.08
N GLU A 152 6.01 2.46 9.03
CA GLU A 152 5.65 3.29 10.16
C GLU A 152 4.11 3.44 10.24
N PRO A 153 3.51 3.42 11.44
CA PRO A 153 2.09 3.65 11.62
C PRO A 153 1.73 5.14 11.66
N TYR A 154 0.61 5.51 11.07
CA TYR A 154 0.11 6.88 10.98
C TYR A 154 -1.38 7.00 11.35
N TRP A 155 -1.75 8.13 11.95
CA TRP A 155 -3.11 8.65 11.98
C TRP A 155 -3.36 9.44 10.70
N HIS A 156 -4.52 9.25 10.08
CA HIS A 156 -4.98 10.11 8.97
C HIS A 156 -5.99 11.13 9.49
N PHE A 157 -5.90 12.33 8.94
CA PHE A 157 -6.88 13.38 9.12
C PHE A 157 -7.35 13.88 7.76
N VAL A 158 -8.67 14.02 7.60
CA VAL A 158 -9.31 14.61 6.42
C VAL A 158 -10.04 15.85 6.89
N ASP A 159 -9.64 17.01 6.37
CA ASP A 159 -10.16 18.32 6.77
C ASP A 159 -10.09 18.55 8.31
N GLY A 160 -9.06 17.98 8.95
CA GLY A 160 -8.82 18.06 10.39
C GLY A 160 -9.57 17.01 11.23
N GLU A 161 -10.42 16.18 10.63
CA GLU A 161 -11.09 15.08 11.33
C GLU A 161 -10.31 13.78 11.20
N GLN A 162 -10.01 13.15 12.35
CA GLN A 162 -9.30 11.88 12.39
C GLN A 162 -10.14 10.78 11.74
N GLN A 163 -9.54 10.08 10.78
CA GLN A 163 -10.16 8.92 10.16
C GLN A 163 -10.02 7.68 11.06
N PRO A 164 -11.04 6.82 11.13
CA PRO A 164 -10.95 5.58 11.88
C PRO A 164 -9.84 4.67 11.33
N GLY A 165 -9.01 4.14 12.22
CA GLY A 165 -7.97 3.16 11.90
C GLY A 165 -6.54 3.68 12.03
N VAL A 166 -5.59 2.77 11.82
CA VAL A 166 -4.16 3.07 11.74
C VAL A 166 -3.72 2.73 10.33
N PHE A 167 -3.00 3.66 9.71
CA PHE A 167 -2.55 3.55 8.33
C PHE A 167 -1.07 3.21 8.31
N LEU A 168 -0.64 2.42 7.33
CA LEU A 168 0.76 2.02 7.19
C LEU A 168 1.42 2.91 6.12
N GLY A 169 2.59 3.41 6.45
CA GLY A 169 3.33 4.30 5.56
C GLY A 169 4.81 4.29 5.84
N ALA A 170 5.49 5.32 5.34
CA ALA A 170 6.91 5.56 5.54
C ALA A 170 7.25 7.03 5.27
N LYS A 171 8.15 7.62 6.08
CA LYS A 171 8.71 8.97 5.87
C LYS A 171 7.65 10.08 5.72
N GLY A 172 6.59 10.04 6.52
CA GLY A 172 5.51 11.02 6.49
C GLY A 172 4.57 10.89 5.28
N SER A 173 4.63 9.76 4.56
CA SER A 173 3.71 9.40 3.50
C SER A 173 3.08 8.05 3.82
N THR A 174 1.86 7.81 3.36
CA THR A 174 1.05 6.64 3.73
C THR A 174 0.06 6.38 2.61
N THR A 175 -0.39 5.13 2.50
CA THR A 175 -1.33 4.65 1.48
C THR A 175 -2.71 4.42 2.05
#